data_AF-A0A915MV61-F1
#
_entry.id   AF-A0A915MV61-F1
#
_cell.length_a   1.000
_cell.length_b   1.000
_cell.length_c   1.000
_cell.angle_alpha   90.00
_cell.angle_beta   90.00
_cell.angle_gamma   90.00
#
_symmetry.space_group_name_H-M   'P 1'
#
loop_
_entity.id
_entity.type
_entity.pdbx_description
1 polymer ?
#
loop_
_entity_poly.entity_id
_entity_poly.type
_entity_poly.pdbx_seq_one_letter_code
_entity_poly.pdbx_strand_id
1 'polypeptide(L)'
;MSVLVRTPNNQIRLYCKGADTMIMERLSEKDTSQLLRQATLQHLDKFATDGLRTLCVAYKIVDGEYCEKWLNSLKDGKALQKMQVIFGW
;
A
#
# COMPACT_ATOMS: atom_id res chain seq x y z
N MET A 1 -5.02 -3.53 -6.07
CA MET A 1 -5.11 -4.90 -5.49
C MET A 1 -4.11 -5.00 -4.36
N SER A 2 -4.50 -5.57 -3.23
CA SER A 2 -3.64 -5.71 -2.04
C SER A 2 -3.62 -7.14 -1.51
N VAL A 3 -2.52 -7.53 -0.86
CA VAL A 3 -2.34 -8.83 -0.23
C VAL A 3 -1.64 -8.66 1.11
N LEU A 4 -2.07 -9.43 2.12
CA LEU A 4 -1.36 -9.57 3.39
C LEU A 4 -0.53 -10.85 3.34
N VAL A 5 0.74 -10.75 3.71
CA VAL A 5 1.70 -11.86 3.68
C VAL A 5 2.43 -11.91 5.01
N ARG A 6 2.60 -13.11 5.56
CA ARG A 6 3.52 -13.37 6.66
C ARG A 6 4.87 -13.78 6.08
N THR A 7 5.93 -13.02 6.38
CA THR A 7 7.28 -13.31 5.91
C THR A 7 7.92 -14.45 6.72
N PRO A 8 9.02 -15.06 6.23
CA PRO A 8 9.77 -16.07 6.98
C PRO A 8 10.25 -15.58 8.36
N ASN A 9 10.46 -14.26 8.51
CA ASN A 9 10.85 -13.63 9.78
C ASN A 9 9.65 -13.34 10.70
N ASN A 10 8.50 -13.97 10.44
CA ASN A 10 7.25 -13.81 11.18
C ASN A 10 6.65 -12.39 11.18
N GLN A 11 7.11 -11.50 10.27
CA GLN A 11 6.54 -10.16 10.11
C GLN A 11 5.32 -10.22 9.18
N ILE A 12 4.28 -9.45 9.50
CA ILE A 12 3.14 -9.28 8.60
C ILE A 12 3.39 -8.06 7.71
N ARG A 13 3.26 -8.23 6.40
CA ARG A 13 3.41 -7.18 5.40
C ARG A 13 2.15 -7.07 4.56
N LEU A 14 1.62 -5.86 4.44
CA LEU A 14 0.62 -5.52 3.44
C LEU A 14 1.35 -5.04 2.19
N TYR A 15 1.16 -5.72 1.06
CA TYR A 15 1.57 -5.23 -0.25
C TYR A 15 0.36 -4.67 -0.99
N CYS A 16 0.54 -3.56 -1.70
CA CYS A 16 -0.50 -2.96 -2.53
C CYS A 16 0.09 -2.58 -3.89
N LYS A 17 -0.61 -2.95 -4.97
CA LYS A 17 -0.34 -2.47 -6.32
C LYS A 17 -1.53 -1.71 -6.90
N GLY A 18 -1.26 -0.62 -7.60
CA GLY A 18 -2.30 0.23 -8.18
C GLY A 18 -1.74 1.29 -9.12
N ALA A 19 -2.63 2.14 -9.62
CA ALA A 19 -2.24 3.33 -10.36
C ALA A 19 -1.36 4.24 -9.50
N ASP A 20 -0.51 5.01 -10.16
CA ASP A 20 0.41 5.98 -9.56
C ASP A 20 -0.30 6.95 -8.62
N THR A 21 -1.33 7.67 -9.08
CA THR A 21 -2.11 8.62 -8.28
C THR A 21 -2.66 7.96 -7.01
N MET A 22 -3.26 6.79 -7.16
CA MET A 22 -3.85 6.03 -6.06
C MET A 22 -2.81 5.55 -5.04
N ILE A 23 -1.62 5.13 -5.47
CA ILE A 23 -0.60 4.67 -4.52
C ILE A 23 0.06 5.87 -3.84
N MET A 24 0.40 6.92 -4.60
CA MET A 24 1.14 8.09 -4.09
C MET A 24 0.34 8.91 -3.07
N GLU A 25 -0.99 8.98 -3.20
CA GLU A 25 -1.89 9.57 -2.19
C GLU A 25 -1.95 8.78 -0.88
N ARG A 26 -1.55 7.50 -0.91
CA ARG A 26 -1.64 6.58 0.23
C ARG A 26 -0.27 6.25 0.85
N LEU A 27 0.77 7.02 0.51
CA LEU A 27 2.10 6.87 1.13
C LEU A 27 2.25 7.79 2.34
N SER A 28 3.00 7.34 3.34
CA SER A 28 3.41 8.17 4.47
C SER A 28 4.19 9.37 3.98
N GLU A 29 3.93 10.56 4.50
CA GLU A 29 4.89 11.66 4.35
C GLU A 29 6.06 11.53 5.34
N LYS A 30 5.85 10.84 6.47
CA LYS A 30 6.87 10.68 7.51
C LYS A 30 7.85 9.54 7.20
N ASP A 31 7.34 8.43 6.68
CA ASP A 31 8.11 7.21 6.44
C ASP A 31 8.64 7.09 5.02
N THR A 32 8.21 7.98 4.10
CA THR A 32 8.64 7.96 2.70
C THR A 32 9.59 9.12 2.44
N SER A 33 10.75 8.82 1.84
CA SER A 33 11.67 9.87 1.40
C SER A 33 11.03 10.72 0.30
N GLN A 34 10.93 12.02 0.56
CA GLN A 34 10.39 12.98 -0.41
C GLN A 34 11.20 13.01 -1.71
N LEU A 35 12.52 12.82 -1.62
CA LEU A 35 13.42 12.75 -2.77
C LEU A 35 13.10 11.52 -3.64
N LEU A 36 12.90 10.35 -3.03
CA LEU A 36 12.52 9.14 -3.76
C LEU A 36 11.12 9.24 -4.35
N ARG A 37 10.18 9.87 -3.64
CA ARG A 37 8.82 10.14 -4.13
C ARG A 37 8.86 10.98 -5.40
N GLN A 38 9.59 12.10 -5.38
CA GLN A 38 9.73 12.98 -6.55
C GLN A 38 10.42 12.28 -7.73
N ALA A 39 11.53 11.57 -7.48
CA ALA A 39 12.23 10.82 -8.53
C ALA A 39 11.32 9.75 -9.17
N THR A 40 10.50 9.07 -8.35
CA THR A 40 9.55 8.06 -8.85
C THR A 40 8.47 8.71 -9.72
N LEU A 41 7.91 9.85 -9.32
CA LEU A 41 6.93 10.59 -10.13
C LEU A 41 7.51 11.00 -11.49
N GLN A 42 8.73 11.53 -11.52
CA GLN A 42 9.41 11.91 -12.77
C GLN A 42 9.59 10.71 -13.71
N HIS A 43 9.93 9.54 -13.18
CA HIS A 43 10.04 8.32 -14.00
C HIS A 43 8.68 7.84 -14.51
N LEU A 44 7.62 7.94 -13.70
CA LEU A 44 6.27 7.58 -14.11
C LEU A 44 5.77 8.46 -15.26
N ASP A 45 6.01 9.77 -15.18
CA ASP A 45 5.68 10.72 -16.26
C ASP A 45 6.42 10.40 -17.56
N LYS A 46 7.71 10.04 -17.45
CA LYS A 46 8.50 9.60 -18.61
C LYS A 46 7.93 8.32 -19.22
N PHE A 47 7.61 7.32 -18.41
CA PHE A 47 7.03 6.07 -18.90
C PHE A 47 5.65 6.28 -19.54
N ALA A 48 4.84 7.19 -19.01
CA ALA A 48 3.57 7.57 -19.61
C ALA A 48 3.77 8.24 -20.99
N THR A 49 4.78 9.10 -21.11
CA THR A 49 5.15 9.75 -22.38
C THR A 49 5.58 8.72 -23.43
N ASP A 50 6.27 7.65 -23.00
CA ASP A 50 6.67 6.54 -23.86
C ASP A 50 5.51 5.55 -24.15
N GLY A 51 4.30 5.79 -23.64
CA GLY A 51 3.12 4.96 -23.85
C GLY A 51 3.09 3.67 -23.02
N LEU A 52 3.92 3.55 -21.98
CA LEU A 52 3.99 2.37 -21.13
C LEU A 52 2.91 2.39 -20.06
N ARG A 53 2.32 1.21 -19.80
CA ARG A 53 1.43 1.01 -18.64
C ARG A 53 2.27 0.78 -17.39
N THR A 54 2.18 1.69 -16.44
CA THR A 54 2.89 1.62 -15.16
C THR A 54 1.96 1.18 -14.03
N LEU A 55 2.53 0.54 -13.01
CA LEU A 55 1.86 0.30 -11.74
C LEU A 55 2.86 0.65 -10.63
N CYS A 56 2.36 1.33 -9.60
CA CYS A 56 3.10 1.54 -8.37
C CYS A 56 2.85 0.39 -7.41
N VAL A 57 3.90 0.00 -6.69
CA VAL A 57 3.84 -1.03 -5.65
C VAL A 57 4.37 -0.42 -4.35
N ALA A 58 3.60 -0.55 -3.28
CA ALA A 58 3.96 -0.10 -1.94
C ALA A 58 3.76 -1.23 -0.94
N TYR A 59 4.43 -1.13 0.21
CA TYR A 59 4.19 -2.03 1.32
C TYR A 59 4.18 -1.31 2.67
N LYS A 60 3.52 -1.92 3.66
CA LYS A 60 3.53 -1.51 5.06
C LYS A 60 3.77 -2.74 5.93
N ILE A 61 4.62 -2.61 6.94
CA ILE A 61 4.73 -3.61 8.00
C ILE A 61 3.55 -3.39 8.94
N VAL A 62 2.79 -4.44 9.19
CA VAL A 62 1.57 -4.41 9.99
C VAL A 62 1.82 -5.14 11.29
N ASP A 63 1.36 -4.56 12.38
CA ASP A 63 1.39 -5.20 13.69
C ASP A 63 0.49 -6.46 13.72
N GLY A 64 0.92 -7.49 14.46
CA GLY A 64 0.23 -8.77 14.56
C GLY A 64 -1.17 -8.64 15.16
N GLU A 65 -1.28 -7.92 16.28
CA GLU A 65 -2.53 -7.73 17.01
C GLU A 65 -3.51 -6.89 16.19
N TYR A 66 -3.00 -5.84 15.53
CA TYR A 66 -3.81 -5.04 14.61
C TYR A 66 -4.36 -5.88 13.45
N CYS A 67 -3.53 -6.73 12.85
CA CYS A 67 -3.94 -7.60 11.75
C CYS A 67 -5.05 -8.58 12.17
N GLU A 68 -4.93 -9.20 13.34
CA GLU A 68 -5.93 -10.13 13.86
C GLU A 68 -7.27 -9.44 14.14
N LYS A 69 -7.24 -8.27 14.78
CA LYS A 69 -8.45 -7.45 14.98
C LYS A 69 -9.12 -7.10 13.67
N TRP A 70 -8.33 -6.71 12.66
CA TRP A 70 -8.85 -6.39 11.33
C TRP A 70 -9.47 -7.62 10.64
N LEU A 71 -8.81 -8.78 10.68
CA LEU A 71 -9.32 -10.03 10.11
C LEU A 71 -10.64 -10.47 10.77
N ASN A 72 -10.76 -10.33 12.09
CA ASN A 72 -12.01 -10.62 12.80
C ASN A 72 -13.14 -9.68 12.35
N SER A 73 -12.85 -8.38 12.17
CA SER A 73 -13.85 -7.43 11.68
C SER A 73 -14.37 -7.71 10.26
N LEU A 74 -13.57 -8.38 9.41
CA LEU A 74 -14.00 -8.83 8.07
C LEU A 74 -14.94 -10.03 8.15
N LYS A 75 -14.64 -10.98 9.02
CA LYS A 75 -15.47 -12.17 9.24
C LYS A 75 -16.86 -11.78 9.74
N ASP A 76 -16.93 -10.74 10.58
CA ASP A 76 -18.19 -10.21 11.11
C ASP A 76 -18.99 -9.40 10.07
N GLY A 77 -18.54 -9.30 8.82
CA GLY A 77 -19.19 -8.51 7.77
C GLY A 77 -19.13 -6.99 7.97
N LYS A 78 -18.52 -6.53 9.08
CA LYS A 78 -18.41 -5.10 9.45
C LYS A 78 -17.33 -4.35 8.67
N ALA A 79 -16.45 -5.06 7.96
CA ALA A 79 -15.27 -4.46 7.32
C ALA A 79 -15.27 -4.48 5.78
N LEU A 80 -16.37 -4.87 5.12
CA LEU A 80 -16.49 -4.70 3.66
C LEU A 80 -16.39 -3.22 3.20
N GLN A 81 -16.61 -2.26 4.10
CA GLN A 81 -16.37 -0.82 3.85
C GLN A 81 -14.98 -0.33 4.31
N LYS A 82 -14.15 -1.17 4.93
CA LYS A 82 -12.94 -0.76 5.68
C LYS A 82 -11.62 -1.29 5.11
N MET A 83 -11.54 -1.60 3.81
CA MET A 83 -10.22 -1.78 3.18
C MET A 83 -9.45 -0.45 3.09
N GLN A 84 -10.13 0.70 3.30
CA GLN A 84 -9.51 2.00 3.57
C GLN A 84 -8.81 2.07 4.94
N VAL A 85 -9.19 1.23 5.92
CA VAL A 85 -8.72 1.36 7.31
C VAL A 85 -7.32 0.75 7.53
N ILE A 86 -6.89 -0.23 6.72
CA ILE A 86 -5.50 -0.70 6.79
C ILE A 86 -4.51 0.41 6.38
N PHE A 87 -4.97 1.33 5.52
CA PHE A 87 -4.23 2.51 5.08
C PHE A 87 -4.40 3.71 6.01
N GLY A 88 -4.83 3.53 7.26
CA GLY A 88 -4.86 4.61 8.25
C GLY A 88 -3.51 5.34 8.33
N TRP A 89 -3.46 6.44 7.59
CA TRP A 89 -2.64 7.62 7.77
C TRP A 89 -3.52 8.65 8.49
#